data_AF-A0A3D2FCR0-F1
#
_entry.id   AF-A0A3D2FCR0-F1
#
_cell.length_a   1.000
_cell.length_b   1.000
_cell.length_c   1.000
_cell.angle_alpha   90.00
_cell.angle_beta   90.00
_cell.angle_gamma   90.00
#
_symmetry.space_group_name_H-M   'P 1'
#
loop_
_entity.id
_entity.type
_entity.pdbx_description
1 polymer ?
#
loop_
_entity_poly.entity_id
_entity_poly.type
_entity_poly.pdbx_seq_one_letter_code
_entity_poly.pdbx_strand_id
1 'polypeptide(L)'
;MTSLRNTALGLAMGIASASVAVADGHAAELTIAIVNNGHMINMQKVAEAYTADTGVTLNWVSLEEGVLREQVTSDTATGGGQYDIINIGMQEAPIWGAAGWIEPLEFGAEYDVDDMLPAMRNGLSHEGTLYAAPFYGESSMVMYRKDLTEAAGVTIADNDSWDNVKAAAAAMHDPDNGVYGACLRGKPGWGDNM
;
A
#
# COMPACT_ATOMS: atom_id res chain seq x y z
N MET A 1 4.82 8.29 76.29
CA MET A 1 5.62 8.00 75.08
C MET A 1 5.67 6.48 74.95
N THR A 2 4.74 5.92 74.17
CA THR A 2 4.98 5.23 72.88
C THR A 2 5.69 3.87 73.11
N SER A 3 5.21 2.70 72.70
CA SER A 3 4.05 2.25 71.93
C SER A 3 4.23 0.72 71.76
N LEU A 4 3.13 -0.05 71.83
CA LEU A 4 2.66 -1.12 70.90
C LEU A 4 3.72 -2.07 70.28
N ARG A 5 3.51 -3.36 70.00
CA ARG A 5 2.48 -4.41 70.14
C ARG A 5 3.12 -5.63 69.44
N ASN A 6 2.74 -6.84 69.86
CA ASN A 6 3.05 -8.12 69.20
C ASN A 6 2.95 -8.06 67.66
N THR A 7 3.88 -8.71 66.96
CA THR A 7 3.71 -9.04 65.54
C THR A 7 4.03 -10.52 65.34
N ALA A 8 2.96 -11.30 65.15
CA ALA A 8 3.03 -12.67 64.66
C ALA A 8 3.18 -12.66 63.14
N LEU A 9 4.12 -13.43 62.60
CA LEU A 9 4.26 -13.70 61.18
C LEU A 9 3.10 -14.61 60.73
N GLY A 10 2.16 -14.05 59.95
CA GLY A 10 1.18 -14.81 59.20
C GLY A 10 1.62 -14.91 57.74
N LEU A 11 1.95 -16.12 57.29
CA LEU A 11 2.28 -16.44 55.90
C LEU A 11 0.98 -16.51 55.09
N ALA A 12 0.74 -15.53 54.20
CA ALA A 12 -0.38 -15.56 53.27
C ALA A 12 0.11 -16.09 51.90
N MET A 13 -0.27 -17.32 51.55
CA MET A 13 -0.18 -17.84 50.19
C MET A 13 -1.25 -17.15 49.33
N GLY A 14 -0.82 -16.25 48.44
CA GLY A 14 -1.69 -15.68 47.41
C GLY A 14 -1.86 -16.67 46.26
N ILE A 15 -3.08 -17.16 46.07
CA ILE A 15 -3.49 -17.91 44.87
C ILE A 15 -3.68 -16.88 43.75
N ALA A 16 -2.71 -16.79 42.83
CA ALA A 16 -2.86 -16.01 41.61
C ALA A 16 -3.86 -16.73 40.70
N SER A 17 -5.08 -16.18 40.61
CA SER A 17 -6.09 -16.61 39.64
C SER A 17 -5.67 -16.05 38.29
N ALA A 18 -5.26 -16.92 37.35
CA ALA A 18 -5.06 -16.52 35.97
C ALA A 18 -6.41 -16.21 35.34
N SER A 19 -6.67 -14.93 35.07
CA SER A 19 -7.80 -14.47 34.27
C SER A 19 -7.57 -14.93 32.83
N VAL A 20 -8.25 -16.00 32.41
CA VAL A 20 -8.37 -16.33 30.99
C VAL A 20 -9.31 -15.30 30.38
N ALA A 21 -8.76 -14.35 29.64
CA ALA A 21 -9.56 -13.49 28.78
C ALA A 21 -10.21 -14.37 27.72
N VAL A 22 -11.54 -14.50 27.78
CA VAL A 22 -12.34 -15.16 26.75
C VAL A 22 -12.33 -14.22 25.55
N ALA A 23 -11.72 -14.63 24.44
CA ALA A 23 -11.85 -13.92 23.18
C ALA A 23 -13.31 -14.01 22.72
N ASP A 24 -13.98 -12.86 22.59
CA ASP A 24 -15.33 -12.77 22.03
C ASP A 24 -15.33 -13.34 20.61
N GLY A 25 -16.24 -14.27 20.34
CA GLY A 25 -16.36 -15.02 19.09
C GLY A 25 -16.94 -14.22 17.91
N HIS A 26 -16.61 -12.93 17.81
CA HIS A 26 -16.89 -12.15 16.61
C HIS A 26 -15.75 -12.36 15.62
N ALA A 27 -16.09 -12.73 14.38
CA ALA A 27 -15.13 -12.69 13.28
C ALA A 27 -14.43 -11.32 13.27
N ALA A 28 -13.09 -11.32 13.19
CA ALA A 28 -12.36 -10.07 13.08
C ALA A 28 -12.83 -9.33 11.82
N GLU A 29 -13.06 -8.03 11.94
CA GLU A 29 -13.33 -7.17 10.79
C GLU A 29 -12.10 -6.29 10.55
N LEU A 30 -11.72 -6.13 9.27
CA LEU A 30 -10.62 -5.27 8.86
C LEU A 30 -11.14 -4.25 7.86
N THR A 31 -10.92 -2.97 8.13
CA THR A 31 -11.22 -1.86 7.24
C THR A 31 -9.99 -1.49 6.44
N ILE A 32 -10.10 -1.58 5.10
CA ILE A 32 -8.97 -1.49 4.17
C ILE A 32 -9.18 -0.33 3.21
N ALA A 33 -8.29 0.66 3.26
CA ALA A 33 -8.28 1.79 2.32
C ALA A 33 -7.39 1.51 1.11
N ILE A 34 -7.97 1.58 -0.10
CA ILE A 34 -7.29 1.24 -1.37
C ILE A 34 -7.57 2.27 -2.46
N VAL A 35 -6.65 2.36 -3.43
CA VAL A 35 -6.91 3.11 -4.66
C VAL A 35 -7.92 2.37 -5.55
N ASN A 36 -8.76 3.09 -6.29
CA ASN A 36 -9.82 2.53 -7.12
C ASN A 36 -9.38 2.07 -8.52
N ASN A 37 -8.15 1.56 -8.66
CA ASN A 37 -7.66 1.05 -9.94
C ASN A 37 -8.09 -0.40 -10.22
N GLY A 38 -7.94 -0.85 -11.47
CA GLY A 38 -8.40 -2.19 -11.89
C GLY A 38 -7.72 -3.35 -11.15
N HIS A 39 -6.46 -3.19 -10.73
CA HIS A 39 -5.74 -4.22 -9.98
C HIS A 39 -6.32 -4.41 -8.57
N MET A 40 -6.70 -3.31 -7.90
CA MET A 40 -7.31 -3.38 -6.57
C MET A 40 -8.72 -3.97 -6.61
N ILE A 41 -9.50 -3.70 -7.66
CA ILE A 41 -10.81 -4.35 -7.86
C ILE A 41 -10.65 -5.87 -8.01
N ASN A 42 -9.60 -6.32 -8.70
CA ASN A 42 -9.31 -7.76 -8.80
C ASN A 42 -8.82 -8.33 -7.46
N MET A 43 -8.03 -7.59 -6.69
CA MET A 43 -7.62 -7.98 -5.34
C MET A 43 -8.83 -8.26 -4.44
N GLN A 44 -9.84 -7.39 -4.46
CA GLN A 44 -11.06 -7.58 -3.66
C GLN A 44 -11.72 -8.93 -3.92
N LYS A 45 -11.81 -9.34 -5.19
CA LYS A 45 -12.37 -10.65 -5.58
C LYS A 45 -11.51 -11.82 -5.10
N VAL A 46 -10.19 -11.71 -5.21
CA VAL A 46 -9.26 -12.75 -4.72
C VAL A 46 -9.34 -12.85 -3.20
N ALA A 47 -9.51 -11.73 -2.50
CA ALA A 47 -9.61 -11.67 -1.05
C ALA A 47 -10.89 -12.33 -0.49
N GLU A 48 -11.91 -12.60 -1.32
CA GLU A 48 -13.07 -13.39 -0.91
C GLU A 48 -12.66 -14.80 -0.42
N ALA A 49 -11.60 -15.37 -0.99
CA ALA A 49 -11.05 -16.64 -0.52
C ALA A 49 -10.47 -16.53 0.90
N TYR A 50 -9.78 -15.41 1.21
CA TYR A 50 -9.28 -15.15 2.56
C TYR A 50 -10.43 -15.07 3.57
N THR A 51 -11.51 -14.35 3.24
CA THR A 51 -12.71 -14.31 4.09
C THR A 51 -13.35 -15.69 4.25
N ALA A 52 -13.43 -16.49 3.18
CA ALA A 52 -13.99 -17.84 3.25
C ALA A 52 -13.15 -18.79 4.13
N ASP A 53 -11.82 -18.70 4.04
CA ASP A 53 -10.90 -19.58 4.77
C ASP A 53 -10.75 -19.20 6.25
N THR A 54 -10.76 -17.90 6.55
CA THR A 54 -10.45 -17.37 7.89
C THR A 54 -11.69 -16.92 8.67
N GLY A 55 -12.79 -16.64 7.98
CA GLY A 55 -13.97 -15.99 8.55
C GLY A 55 -13.83 -14.48 8.76
N VAL A 56 -12.68 -13.87 8.46
CA VAL A 56 -12.43 -12.43 8.66
C VAL A 56 -13.19 -11.61 7.63
N THR A 57 -13.98 -10.62 8.08
CA THR A 57 -14.70 -9.70 7.21
C THR A 57 -13.77 -8.59 6.73
N LEU A 58 -13.72 -8.36 5.42
CA LEU A 58 -12.93 -7.27 4.82
C LEU A 58 -13.86 -6.15 4.33
N ASN A 59 -13.79 -5.00 5.00
CA ASN A 59 -14.52 -3.78 4.66
C ASN A 59 -13.65 -2.89 3.77
N TRP A 60 -14.11 -2.56 2.57
CA TRP A 60 -13.28 -1.83 1.59
C TRP A 60 -13.68 -0.36 1.46
N VAL A 61 -12.69 0.53 1.60
CA VAL A 61 -12.80 1.96 1.30
C VAL A 61 -11.99 2.24 0.05
N SER A 62 -12.65 2.24 -1.11
CA SER A 62 -12.01 2.45 -2.41
C SER A 62 -12.14 3.90 -2.86
N LEU A 63 -11.00 4.57 -3.04
CA LEU A 63 -10.92 6.01 -3.25
C LEU A 63 -10.12 6.32 -4.52
N GLU A 64 -10.39 7.49 -5.10
CA GLU A 64 -9.51 8.10 -6.09
C GLU A 64 -8.14 8.41 -5.44
N GLU A 65 -7.03 8.30 -6.18
CA GLU A 65 -5.67 8.35 -5.62
C GLU A 65 -5.39 9.60 -4.79
N GLY A 66 -5.78 10.78 -5.28
CA GLY A 66 -5.59 12.03 -4.54
C GLY A 66 -6.34 12.03 -3.21
N VAL A 67 -7.59 11.57 -3.22
CA VAL A 67 -8.45 11.48 -2.03
C VAL A 67 -7.92 10.42 -1.05
N LEU A 68 -7.48 9.27 -1.55
CA LEU A 68 -6.87 8.22 -0.73
C LEU A 68 -5.68 8.78 0.04
N ARG A 69 -4.74 9.43 -0.66
CA ARG A 69 -3.53 9.98 -0.03
C ARG A 69 -3.86 11.01 1.04
N GLU A 70 -4.82 11.90 0.77
CA GLU A 70 -5.25 12.90 1.76
C GLU A 70 -5.82 12.24 3.02
N GLN A 71 -6.77 11.31 2.86
CA GLN A 71 -7.45 10.68 4.00
C GLN A 71 -6.53 9.76 4.79
N VAL A 72 -5.77 8.90 4.09
CA VAL A 72 -4.81 7.98 4.74
C VAL A 72 -3.72 8.77 5.47
N THR A 73 -3.14 9.82 4.85
CA THR A 73 -2.14 10.64 5.54
C THR A 73 -2.70 11.28 6.80
N SER A 74 -3.92 11.84 6.73
CA SER A 74 -4.55 12.46 7.90
C SER A 74 -4.82 11.43 9.01
N ASP A 75 -5.38 10.27 8.66
CA ASP A 75 -5.70 9.22 9.63
C ASP A 75 -4.43 8.68 10.32
N THR A 76 -3.42 8.33 9.52
CA THR A 76 -2.15 7.79 9.99
C THR A 76 -1.35 8.80 10.83
N ALA A 77 -1.28 10.08 10.41
CA ALA A 77 -0.54 11.10 11.16
C ALA A 77 -1.20 11.50 12.49
N THR A 78 -2.52 11.34 12.61
CA THR A 78 -3.27 11.72 13.83
C THR A 78 -3.60 10.54 14.74
N GLY A 79 -3.36 9.30 14.29
CA GLY A 79 -3.79 8.09 14.98
C GLY A 79 -5.32 7.96 15.00
N GLY A 80 -5.99 8.35 13.92
CA GLY A 80 -7.45 8.41 13.83
C GLY A 80 -8.14 7.03 13.83
N GLY A 81 -7.41 5.97 13.46
CA GLY A 81 -7.86 4.59 13.54
C GLY A 81 -9.06 4.27 12.64
N GLN A 82 -9.23 4.98 11.52
CA GLN A 82 -10.29 4.71 10.56
C GLN A 82 -9.99 3.48 9.70
N TYR A 83 -8.70 3.15 9.51
CA TYR A 83 -8.26 2.07 8.64
C TYR A 83 -7.30 1.14 9.38
N ASP A 84 -7.51 -0.18 9.25
CA ASP A 84 -6.62 -1.20 9.78
C ASP A 84 -5.49 -1.53 8.80
N ILE A 85 -5.79 -1.48 7.51
CA ILE A 85 -4.82 -1.70 6.42
C ILE A 85 -4.96 -0.57 5.40
N ILE A 86 -3.83 -0.01 4.99
CA ILE A 86 -3.77 1.13 4.08
C ILE A 86 -2.91 0.81 2.87
N ASN A 87 -3.37 1.22 1.68
CA ASN A 87 -2.57 1.20 0.48
C ASN A 87 -1.73 2.50 0.41
N ILE A 88 -0.41 2.34 0.52
CA ILE A 88 0.57 3.41 0.47
C ILE A 88 1.65 3.13 -0.58
N GLY A 89 2.39 4.16 -0.97
CA GLY A 89 3.50 4.05 -1.91
C GLY A 89 4.86 3.89 -1.24
N MET A 90 5.89 3.76 -2.09
CA MET A 90 7.30 3.70 -1.67
C MET A 90 7.80 5.05 -1.13
N GLN A 91 7.10 6.15 -1.40
CA GLN A 91 7.42 7.47 -0.84
C GLN A 91 7.03 7.55 0.64
N GLU A 92 5.87 7.01 1.00
CA GLU A 92 5.29 7.10 2.34
C GLU A 92 5.89 6.07 3.29
N ALA A 93 5.97 4.80 2.88
CA ALA A 93 6.35 3.67 3.76
C ALA A 93 7.62 3.90 4.60
N PRO A 94 8.78 4.28 4.03
CA PRO A 94 9.99 4.47 4.83
C PRO A 94 9.90 5.71 5.75
N ILE A 95 9.21 6.77 5.33
CA ILE A 95 9.05 7.99 6.13
C ILE A 95 8.14 7.73 7.34
N TRP A 96 7.02 7.05 7.11
CA TRP A 96 6.03 6.76 8.15
C TRP A 96 6.52 5.67 9.10
N GLY A 97 7.25 4.67 8.59
CA GLY A 97 7.92 3.68 9.40
C GLY A 97 8.96 4.30 10.35
N ALA A 98 9.79 5.21 9.84
CA ALA A 98 10.75 5.98 10.66
C ALA A 98 10.06 6.84 11.73
N ALA A 99 8.90 7.41 11.41
CA ALA A 99 8.10 8.23 12.32
C ALA A 99 7.29 7.40 13.35
N GLY A 100 7.24 6.07 13.20
CA GLY A 100 6.44 5.18 14.03
C GLY A 100 4.94 5.32 13.81
N TRP A 101 4.51 5.76 12.62
CA TRP A 101 3.08 5.90 12.29
C TRP A 101 2.48 4.60 11.73
N ILE A 102 3.32 3.69 11.24
CA ILE A 102 2.94 2.36 10.76
C ILE A 102 3.84 1.31 11.40
N GLU A 103 3.28 0.13 11.62
CA GLU A 103 3.97 -0.99 12.27
C GLU A 103 4.96 -1.67 11.30
N PRO A 104 6.08 -2.20 11.80
CA PRO A 104 6.94 -3.07 11.01
C PRO A 104 6.19 -4.35 10.60
N LEU A 105 6.47 -4.84 9.39
CA LEU A 105 5.90 -6.10 8.92
C LEU A 105 6.77 -7.28 9.31
N GLU A 106 6.21 -8.14 10.15
CA GLU A 106 6.79 -9.41 10.54
C GLU A 106 6.07 -10.54 9.81
N PHE A 107 6.82 -11.36 9.08
CA PHE A 107 6.27 -12.46 8.30
C PHE A 107 6.52 -13.81 8.98
N GLY A 108 5.57 -14.72 8.86
CA GLY A 108 5.76 -16.11 9.28
C GLY A 108 6.81 -16.82 8.40
N ALA A 109 7.39 -17.91 8.92
CA ALA A 109 8.44 -18.66 8.22
C ALA A 109 8.04 -19.24 6.86
N GLU A 110 6.74 -19.36 6.59
CA GLU A 110 6.18 -19.84 5.31
C GLU A 110 6.25 -18.79 4.20
N TYR A 111 6.46 -17.51 4.53
CA TYR A 111 6.51 -16.43 3.54
C TYR A 111 7.96 -16.15 3.13
N ASP A 112 8.26 -16.31 1.85
CA ASP A 112 9.59 -16.05 1.29
C ASP A 112 9.80 -14.54 1.06
N VAL A 113 10.29 -13.85 2.09
CA VAL A 113 10.60 -12.41 2.03
C VAL A 113 11.75 -12.11 1.05
N ASP A 114 12.61 -13.08 0.78
CA ASP A 114 13.76 -12.93 -0.12
C ASP A 114 13.37 -13.03 -1.60
N ASP A 115 12.16 -13.53 -1.92
CA ASP A 115 11.58 -13.52 -3.27
C ASP A 115 11.05 -12.13 -3.70
N MET A 116 10.94 -11.18 -2.76
CA MET A 116 10.63 -9.79 -3.11
C MET A 116 11.77 -9.17 -3.93
N LEU A 117 11.44 -8.50 -5.03
CA LEU A 117 12.43 -7.75 -5.81
C LEU A 117 13.21 -6.77 -4.91
N PRO A 118 14.56 -6.81 -4.90
CA PRO A 118 15.35 -6.03 -3.94
C PRO A 118 15.07 -4.53 -3.97
N ALA A 119 14.82 -3.96 -5.15
CA ALA A 119 14.48 -2.55 -5.29
C ALA A 119 13.16 -2.19 -4.57
N MET A 120 12.16 -3.06 -4.65
CA MET A 120 10.87 -2.85 -3.98
C MET A 120 11.03 -3.02 -2.47
N ARG A 121 11.64 -4.12 -2.03
CA ARG A 121 11.86 -4.39 -0.60
C ARG A 121 12.63 -3.27 0.08
N ASN A 122 13.72 -2.82 -0.53
CA ASN A 122 14.53 -1.72 0.02
C ASN A 122 13.76 -0.40 0.03
N GLY A 123 12.99 -0.09 -1.02
CA GLY A 123 12.23 1.16 -1.07
C GLY A 123 11.03 1.20 -0.12
N LEU A 124 10.56 0.05 0.38
CA LEU A 124 9.50 -0.05 1.39
C LEU A 124 10.07 -0.20 2.82
N SER A 125 11.40 -0.11 2.98
CA SER A 125 12.09 -0.31 4.25
C SER A 125 12.74 0.97 4.78
N HIS A 126 12.83 1.09 6.11
CA HIS A 126 13.66 2.09 6.77
C HIS A 126 14.69 1.39 7.67
N GLU A 127 15.97 1.72 7.51
CA GLU A 127 17.10 1.09 8.23
C GLU A 127 17.11 -0.46 8.18
N GLY A 128 16.59 -1.04 7.09
CA GLY A 128 16.52 -2.49 6.89
C GLY A 128 15.25 -3.15 7.45
N THR A 129 14.41 -2.41 8.15
CA THR A 129 13.09 -2.88 8.62
C THR A 129 12.04 -2.60 7.55
N LEU A 130 11.28 -3.63 7.17
CA LEU A 130 10.23 -3.52 6.16
C LEU A 130 8.92 -3.04 6.79
N TYR A 131 8.32 -1.97 6.25
CA TYR A 131 7.09 -1.37 6.81
C TYR A 131 5.86 -1.52 5.92
N ALA A 132 6.03 -1.97 4.68
CA ALA A 132 4.94 -2.22 3.75
C ALA A 132 5.27 -3.40 2.84
N ALA A 133 4.25 -4.17 2.46
CA ALA A 133 4.41 -5.29 1.53
C ALA A 133 4.03 -4.84 0.11
N PRO A 134 4.85 -5.14 -0.92
CA PRO A 134 4.52 -4.77 -2.29
C PRO A 134 3.37 -5.63 -2.82
N PHE A 135 2.20 -5.01 -3.04
CA PHE A 135 1.10 -5.68 -3.76
C PHE A 135 1.35 -5.76 -5.27
N TYR A 136 1.90 -4.68 -5.84
CA TYR A 136 2.42 -4.65 -7.20
C TYR A 136 3.57 -3.63 -7.27
N GLY A 137 4.39 -3.73 -8.31
CA GLY A 137 5.42 -2.75 -8.64
C GLY A 137 5.28 -2.32 -10.09
N GLU A 138 5.70 -1.09 -10.38
CA GLU A 138 5.63 -0.53 -11.73
C GLU A 138 6.91 0.23 -12.09
N SER A 139 7.11 0.38 -13.39
CA SER A 139 8.08 1.30 -13.98
C SER A 139 7.38 2.07 -15.11
N SER A 140 8.06 3.01 -15.73
CA SER A 140 7.53 3.80 -16.84
C SER A 140 8.23 3.42 -18.15
N MET A 141 7.45 3.35 -19.23
CA MET A 141 7.94 3.05 -20.57
C MET A 141 7.07 3.73 -21.62
N VAL A 142 7.61 3.89 -22.84
CA VAL A 142 6.85 4.37 -23.98
C VAL A 142 5.94 3.24 -24.49
N MET A 143 4.63 3.48 -24.46
CA MET A 143 3.65 2.62 -25.12
C MET A 143 3.19 3.31 -26.41
N TYR A 144 3.17 2.59 -27.53
CA TYR A 144 2.80 3.15 -28.83
C TYR A 144 2.00 2.17 -29.69
N ARG A 145 1.29 2.71 -30.69
CA ARG A 145 0.50 1.96 -31.67
C ARG A 145 1.33 1.66 -32.91
N LYS A 146 1.75 0.39 -33.06
CA LYS A 146 2.60 -0.06 -34.16
C LYS A 146 2.03 0.25 -35.54
N ASP A 147 0.73 0.06 -35.71
CA ASP A 147 0.01 0.34 -36.94
C ASP A 147 0.02 1.83 -37.30
N LEU A 148 -0.08 2.73 -36.31
CA LEU A 148 0.02 4.18 -36.54
C LEU A 148 1.45 4.60 -36.89
N THR A 149 2.46 4.02 -36.22
CA THR A 149 3.87 4.29 -36.57
C THR A 149 4.21 3.78 -37.97
N GLU A 150 3.72 2.60 -38.36
CA GLU A 150 3.91 2.03 -39.69
C GLU A 150 3.22 2.89 -40.78
N ALA A 151 1.97 3.30 -40.55
CA ALA A 151 1.23 4.15 -41.48
C ALA A 151 1.88 5.54 -41.66
N ALA A 152 2.47 6.09 -40.59
CA ALA A 152 3.20 7.36 -40.62
C ALA A 152 4.66 7.23 -41.13
N GLY A 153 5.15 6.02 -41.38
CA GLY A 153 6.52 5.79 -41.83
C GLY A 153 7.60 6.13 -40.79
N VAL A 154 7.26 6.06 -39.50
CA VAL A 154 8.16 6.35 -38.37
C VAL A 154 8.45 5.10 -37.55
N THR A 155 9.56 5.11 -36.82
CA THR A 155 9.95 4.01 -35.92
C THR A 155 10.30 4.56 -34.55
N ILE A 156 9.92 3.84 -33.50
CA ILE A 156 10.37 4.08 -32.12
C ILE A 156 11.27 2.90 -31.75
N ALA A 157 12.53 3.18 -31.41
CA ALA A 157 13.51 2.17 -31.03
C ALA A 157 13.45 1.86 -29.52
N ASP A 158 14.14 0.80 -29.11
CA ASP A 158 14.39 0.56 -27.68
C ASP A 158 15.33 1.64 -27.13
N ASN A 159 15.04 2.17 -25.93
CA ASN A 159 15.76 3.28 -25.30
C ASN A 159 15.91 4.54 -26.18
N ASP A 160 14.85 4.91 -26.90
CA ASP A 160 14.87 6.05 -27.82
C ASP A 160 14.95 7.42 -27.12
N SER A 161 15.30 8.44 -27.90
CA SER A 161 15.30 9.84 -27.47
C SER A 161 13.90 10.44 -27.42
N TRP A 162 13.70 11.38 -26.49
CA TRP A 162 12.46 12.17 -26.44
C TRP A 162 12.18 12.96 -27.71
N ASP A 163 13.24 13.40 -28.42
CA ASP A 163 13.09 14.09 -29.71
C ASP A 163 12.45 13.18 -30.76
N ASN A 164 12.87 11.91 -30.85
CA ASN A 164 12.23 10.95 -31.76
C ASN A 164 10.81 10.59 -31.32
N VAL A 165 10.58 10.35 -30.02
CA VAL A 165 9.22 10.08 -29.50
C VAL A 165 8.27 11.23 -29.83
N LYS A 166 8.72 12.48 -29.66
CA LYS A 166 7.96 13.67 -30.02
C LYS A 166 7.70 13.78 -31.52
N ALA A 167 8.70 13.50 -32.34
CA ALA A 167 8.56 13.51 -33.80
C ALA A 167 7.57 12.42 -34.29
N ALA A 168 7.65 11.21 -33.75
CA ALA A 168 6.73 10.12 -34.04
C ALA A 168 5.30 10.47 -33.61
N ALA A 169 5.13 11.02 -32.41
CA ALA A 169 3.83 11.52 -31.94
C ALA A 169 3.26 12.57 -32.92
N ALA A 170 4.06 13.56 -33.33
CA ALA A 170 3.62 14.57 -34.29
C ALA A 170 3.23 13.97 -35.66
N ALA A 171 3.97 12.96 -36.13
CA ALA A 171 3.69 12.28 -37.39
C ALA A 171 2.40 11.44 -37.36
N MET A 172 2.05 10.87 -36.21
CA MET A 172 0.80 10.12 -36.01
C MET A 172 -0.41 11.01 -35.68
N HIS A 173 -0.20 12.30 -35.40
CA HIS A 173 -1.26 13.17 -34.93
C HIS A 173 -2.22 13.55 -36.06
N ASP A 174 -3.48 13.13 -35.91
CA ASP A 174 -4.56 13.38 -36.86
C ASP A 174 -5.87 13.65 -36.11
N PRO A 175 -6.04 14.87 -35.55
CA PRO A 175 -7.19 15.20 -34.71
C PRO A 175 -8.51 15.21 -35.47
N ASP A 176 -8.50 15.43 -36.80
CA ASP A 176 -9.70 15.39 -37.64
C ASP A 176 -10.32 13.99 -37.68
N ASN A 177 -9.49 12.95 -37.48
CA ASN A 177 -9.91 11.56 -37.33
C ASN A 177 -9.86 11.06 -35.86
N GLY A 178 -9.73 11.96 -34.89
CA GLY A 178 -9.71 11.63 -33.47
C GLY A 178 -8.43 10.93 -33.00
N VAL A 179 -7.33 11.02 -33.75
CA VAL A 179 -6.03 10.44 -33.38
C VAL A 179 -5.12 11.50 -32.77
N TYR A 180 -4.79 11.33 -31.49
CA TYR A 180 -3.85 12.19 -30.78
C TYR A 180 -2.49 11.50 -30.68
N GLY A 181 -1.44 12.16 -31.17
CA GLY A 181 -0.11 11.58 -31.28
C GLY A 181 0.53 11.17 -29.96
N ALA A 182 0.11 11.79 -28.86
CA ALA A 182 0.48 11.43 -27.51
C ALA A 182 -0.66 11.76 -26.54
N CYS A 183 -0.72 11.01 -25.45
CA CYS A 183 -1.49 11.34 -24.25
C CYS A 183 -0.56 11.25 -23.05
N LEU A 184 -0.59 12.27 -22.21
CA LEU A 184 0.23 12.38 -21.01
C LEU A 184 -0.66 12.81 -19.85
N ARG A 185 -0.19 12.61 -18.62
CA ARG A 185 -0.94 13.05 -17.45
C ARG A 185 -0.99 14.58 -17.42
N GLY A 186 -2.15 15.13 -17.07
CA GLY A 186 -2.35 16.59 -16.94
C GLY A 186 -3.20 16.98 -15.73
N LYS A 187 -3.66 16.01 -14.94
CA LYS A 187 -4.42 16.23 -13.71
C LYS A 187 -3.45 16.74 -12.63
N PRO A 188 -3.69 17.92 -12.01
CA PRO A 188 -2.82 18.40 -10.95
C PRO A 188 -2.81 17.47 -9.73
N GLY A 189 -1.61 17.11 -9.26
CA GLY A 189 -1.40 16.30 -8.06
C GLY A 189 0.02 15.75 -8.07
N TRP A 190 0.64 15.57 -6.89
CA TRP A 190 2.07 15.22 -6.82
C TRP A 190 2.39 13.87 -7.47
N GLY A 191 1.46 12.91 -7.43
CA GLY A 191 1.55 11.64 -8.18
C GLY A 191 0.71 11.61 -9.45
N ASP A 192 -0.19 12.59 -9.64
CA ASP A 192 -1.08 12.67 -10.80
C ASP A 192 -0.41 13.34 -12.01
N ASN A 193 0.55 14.25 -11.81
CA ASN A 193 1.28 14.93 -12.88
C ASN A 193 2.79 14.78 -12.63
N MET A 194 3.36 13.75 -13.25
CA MET A 194 4.78 13.38 -13.20
C MET A 194 5.40 13.58 -14.57
#